data_AF-A0A0C9V123-F1
#
_entry.id   AF-A0A0C9V123-F1
#
_cell.length_a   1.000
_cell.length_b   1.000
_cell.length_c   1.000
_cell.angle_alpha   90.00
_cell.angle_beta   90.00
_cell.angle_gamma   90.00
#
_symmetry.space_group_name_H-M   'P 1'
#
loop_
_entity.id
_entity.type
_entity.pdbx_description
1 polymer ?
#
loop_
_entity_poly.entity_id
_entity_poly.type
_entity_poly.pdbx_seq_one_letter_code
_entity_poly.pdbx_strand_id
1 'polypeptide(L)'
;MRVKGWVSLRDPREVTKLAKERLAQTGDWESIRGALALQIRSWIIIGHLGQASNLPRDELVAYFNRACTLIKLGRQEWLDVPGDQRGSVFDDTFLRGAQVLHMHDYHKVEIDHLRKSGKFTLDGLLALADEIIAGLDSRPATDAERAMPAFYLAFFVYPAATAWAIRGYVYYRKGKFDNPETILEDREWARKSGDAYIQSADLYPEDDEQHCLMLHAAAECYSSAKIPARMMLQIMERIRNAYPKMQRIWKNSNSALAGGHKKLTQILQAEKDFREALAAGAFKLDDPIMLQMVPA
;
A
#
# COMPACT_ATOMS: atom_id res chain seq x y z
N MET A 1 14.33 -35.27 4.76
CA MET A 1 15.55 -34.57 4.30
C MET A 1 15.63 -33.24 5.06
N ARG A 2 16.76 -32.88 5.69
CA ARG A 2 16.90 -31.57 6.36
C ARG A 2 17.20 -30.52 5.29
N VAL A 3 16.27 -29.59 5.05
CA VAL A 3 16.48 -28.45 4.16
C VAL A 3 17.48 -27.50 4.82
N LYS A 4 18.67 -27.32 4.22
CA LYS A 4 19.69 -26.36 4.68
C LYS A 4 19.69 -25.11 3.80
N GLY A 5 19.05 -24.05 4.30
CA GLY A 5 19.14 -22.70 3.75
C GLY A 5 20.47 -22.01 4.07
N TRP A 6 20.63 -20.77 3.63
CA TRP A 6 21.80 -19.92 3.88
C TRP A 6 21.47 -18.83 4.90
N VAL A 7 20.89 -19.23 6.03
CA VAL A 7 20.23 -18.33 6.99
C VAL A 7 21.15 -17.26 7.59
N SER A 8 22.46 -17.49 7.61
CA SER A 8 23.46 -16.53 8.05
C SER A 8 23.79 -15.44 7.03
N LEU A 9 23.45 -15.66 5.75
CA LEU A 9 23.72 -14.70 4.69
C LEU A 9 22.66 -13.60 4.67
N ARG A 10 23.11 -12.39 4.34
CA ARG A 10 22.28 -11.19 4.24
C ARG A 10 22.20 -10.64 2.81
N ASP A 11 23.08 -11.07 1.91
CA ASP A 11 23.09 -10.62 0.52
C ASP A 11 22.32 -11.62 -0.39
N PRO A 12 21.19 -11.21 -0.99
CA PRO A 12 20.47 -11.99 -1.98
C PRO A 12 21.33 -12.51 -3.15
N ARG A 13 22.34 -11.73 -3.57
CA ARG A 13 23.20 -12.11 -4.70
C ARG A 13 24.13 -13.25 -4.33
N GLU A 14 24.67 -13.22 -3.11
CA GLU A 14 25.49 -14.30 -2.59
C GLU A 14 24.66 -15.59 -2.42
N VAL A 15 23.44 -15.49 -1.89
CA VAL A 15 22.51 -16.61 -1.82
C VAL A 15 22.23 -17.20 -3.21
N THR A 16 21.99 -16.34 -4.21
CA THR A 16 21.74 -16.77 -5.60
C THR A 16 22.96 -17.49 -6.18
N LYS A 17 24.17 -16.94 -5.97
CA LYS A 17 25.43 -17.56 -6.41
C LYS A 17 25.60 -18.96 -5.81
N LEU A 18 25.43 -19.11 -4.50
CA LEU A 18 25.58 -20.40 -3.83
C LEU A 18 24.49 -21.41 -4.23
N ALA A 19 23.28 -20.94 -4.53
CA ALA A 19 22.23 -21.79 -5.07
C ALA A 19 22.61 -22.34 -6.45
N LYS A 20 23.16 -21.51 -7.34
CA LYS A 20 23.67 -21.95 -8.64
C LYS A 20 24.78 -22.98 -8.50
N GLU A 21 25.75 -22.73 -7.61
CA GLU A 21 26.85 -23.67 -7.34
C GLU A 21 26.32 -25.02 -6.82
N ARG A 22 25.37 -25.00 -5.88
CA ARG A 22 24.75 -26.24 -5.38
C ARG A 22 23.98 -26.98 -6.48
N LEU A 23 23.23 -26.26 -7.32
CA LEU A 23 22.52 -26.88 -8.43
C LEU A 23 23.50 -27.52 -9.43
N ALA A 24 24.60 -26.85 -9.76
CA ALA A 24 25.62 -27.37 -10.66
C ALA A 24 26.32 -28.63 -10.09
N GLN A 25 26.53 -28.68 -8.77
CA GLN A 25 27.16 -29.83 -8.11
C GLN A 25 26.23 -31.04 -7.96
N THR A 26 24.94 -30.80 -7.72
CA THR A 26 23.98 -31.87 -7.38
C THR A 26 23.14 -32.31 -8.57
N GLY A 27 22.94 -31.44 -9.57
CA GLY A 27 21.98 -31.65 -10.65
C GLY A 27 20.51 -31.67 -10.21
N ASP A 28 20.23 -31.37 -8.94
CA ASP A 28 18.91 -31.54 -8.33
C ASP A 28 18.30 -30.18 -7.95
N TRP A 29 17.20 -29.83 -8.62
CA TRP A 29 16.43 -28.62 -8.34
C TRP A 29 15.84 -28.62 -6.92
N GLU A 30 15.37 -29.76 -6.44
CA GLU A 30 14.74 -29.86 -5.12
C GLU A 30 15.75 -29.59 -4.00
N SER A 31 17.05 -29.82 -4.25
CA SER A 31 18.15 -29.50 -3.33
C SER A 31 18.30 -27.99 -3.04
N ILE A 32 17.85 -27.12 -3.96
CA ILE A 32 17.92 -25.66 -3.81
C ILE A 32 16.54 -25.02 -3.63
N ARG A 33 15.48 -25.58 -4.22
CA ARG A 33 14.11 -25.05 -4.15
C ARG A 33 13.67 -24.84 -2.71
N GLY A 34 13.79 -25.89 -1.88
CA GLY A 34 13.44 -25.82 -0.46
C GLY A 34 14.31 -24.82 0.31
N ALA A 35 15.61 -24.74 -0.01
CA ALA A 35 16.56 -23.86 0.66
C ALA A 35 16.28 -22.37 0.38
N LEU A 36 15.99 -22.02 -0.88
CA LEU A 36 15.59 -20.67 -1.29
C LEU A 36 14.25 -20.28 -0.67
N ALA A 37 13.28 -21.21 -0.72
CA ALA A 37 11.96 -21.05 -0.13
C ALA A 37 12.02 -20.79 1.38
N LEU A 38 12.91 -21.48 2.10
CA LEU A 38 13.18 -21.26 3.50
C LEU A 38 13.81 -19.87 3.72
N GLN A 39 14.85 -19.52 2.96
CA GLN A 39 15.56 -18.24 3.10
C GLN A 39 14.63 -17.03 2.95
N ILE A 40 13.83 -17.01 1.89
CA ILE A 40 12.89 -15.93 1.58
C ILE A 40 11.89 -15.75 2.71
N ARG A 41 11.26 -16.86 3.16
CA ARG A 41 10.29 -16.82 4.25
C ARG A 41 10.91 -16.43 5.57
N SER A 42 12.14 -16.88 5.87
CA SER A 42 12.86 -16.49 7.08
C SER A 42 13.09 -14.98 7.11
N TRP A 43 13.52 -14.35 6.01
CA TRP A 43 13.67 -12.89 5.99
C TRP A 43 12.34 -12.16 6.15
N ILE A 44 11.25 -12.61 5.52
CA ILE A 44 9.91 -12.01 5.70
C ILE A 44 9.47 -12.12 7.17
N ILE A 45 9.62 -13.30 7.78
CA ILE A 45 9.25 -13.54 9.19
C ILE A 45 10.09 -12.67 10.12
N ILE A 46 11.40 -12.55 9.89
CA ILE A 46 12.29 -11.69 10.69
C ILE A 46 11.90 -10.22 10.55
N GLY A 47 11.61 -9.76 9.32
CA GLY A 47 11.13 -8.38 9.09
C GLY A 47 9.85 -8.08 9.86
N HIS A 48 8.92 -9.03 9.91
CA HIS A 48 7.64 -8.87 10.60
C HIS A 48 7.77 -8.99 12.14
N LEU A 49 8.37 -10.08 12.63
CA LEU A 49 8.48 -10.36 14.07
C LEU A 49 9.55 -9.53 14.78
N GLY A 50 10.54 -9.02 14.03
CA GLY A 50 11.60 -8.19 14.59
C GLY A 50 11.08 -6.90 15.23
N GLN A 51 9.86 -6.48 14.90
CA GLN A 51 9.14 -5.38 15.57
C GLN A 51 8.96 -5.66 17.07
N ALA A 52 8.68 -6.91 17.45
CA ALA A 52 8.54 -7.30 18.86
C ALA A 52 9.89 -7.45 19.58
N SER A 53 10.99 -7.50 18.84
CA SER A 53 12.35 -7.70 19.36
C SER A 53 13.20 -6.43 19.40
N ASN A 54 12.60 -5.24 19.24
CA ASN A 54 13.28 -3.95 19.23
C ASN A 54 14.44 -3.84 18.22
N LEU A 55 14.37 -4.57 17.10
CA LEU A 55 15.35 -4.37 16.02
C LEU A 55 15.19 -2.96 15.42
N PRO A 56 16.28 -2.32 14.98
CA PRO A 56 16.22 -1.04 14.28
C PRO A 56 15.28 -1.13 13.08
N ARG A 57 14.38 -0.15 12.92
CA ARG A 57 13.37 -0.21 11.85
C ARG A 57 14.00 -0.24 10.45
N ASP A 58 15.14 0.41 10.23
CA ASP A 58 15.84 0.35 8.95
C ASP A 58 16.34 -1.06 8.63
N GLU A 59 16.74 -1.83 9.64
CA GLU A 59 17.09 -3.24 9.49
C GLU A 59 15.87 -4.11 9.15
N LEU A 60 14.69 -3.81 9.73
CA LEU A 60 13.44 -4.52 9.41
C LEU A 60 13.05 -4.32 7.94
N VAL A 61 13.08 -3.08 7.45
CA VAL A 61 12.81 -2.78 6.03
C VAL A 61 13.82 -3.49 5.11
N ALA A 62 15.08 -3.54 5.52
CA ALA A 62 16.11 -4.25 4.75
C ALA A 62 15.81 -5.75 4.59
N TYR A 63 15.21 -6.43 5.57
CA TYR A 63 14.83 -7.84 5.43
C TYR A 63 13.78 -8.06 4.34
N PHE A 64 12.76 -7.21 4.25
CA PHE A 64 11.79 -7.30 3.16
C PHE A 64 12.41 -6.99 1.80
N ASN A 65 13.30 -5.99 1.73
CA ASN A 65 14.02 -5.69 0.50
C ASN A 65 14.90 -6.87 0.03
N ARG A 66 15.59 -7.54 0.96
CA ARG A 66 16.37 -8.76 0.67
C ARG A 66 15.49 -9.86 0.09
N ALA A 67 14.34 -10.12 0.71
CA ALA A 67 13.38 -11.10 0.21
C ALA A 67 12.89 -10.76 -1.20
N CYS A 68 12.44 -9.52 -1.43
CA CYS A 68 11.99 -9.06 -2.75
C CYS A 68 13.10 -9.20 -3.80
N THR A 69 14.34 -8.81 -3.45
CA THR A 69 15.49 -8.90 -4.34
C THR A 69 15.80 -10.35 -4.71
N LEU A 70 15.82 -11.27 -3.74
CA LEU A 70 16.08 -12.69 -4.00
C LEU A 70 14.98 -13.33 -4.86
N ILE A 71 13.72 -12.98 -4.64
CA ILE A 71 12.61 -13.44 -5.48
C ILE A 71 12.81 -12.97 -6.92
N LYS A 72 13.12 -11.68 -7.14
CA LYS A 72 13.35 -11.13 -8.49
C LYS A 72 14.55 -11.76 -9.18
N LEU A 73 15.68 -11.91 -8.47
CA LEU A 73 16.87 -12.58 -8.99
C LEU A 73 16.57 -14.04 -9.37
N GLY A 74 15.89 -14.78 -8.50
CA GLY A 74 15.56 -16.18 -8.79
C GLY A 74 14.60 -16.35 -9.97
N ARG A 75 13.65 -15.43 -10.14
CA ARG A 75 12.75 -15.41 -11.31
C ARG A 75 13.50 -15.18 -12.62
N GLN A 76 14.55 -14.36 -12.60
CA GLN A 76 15.40 -14.09 -13.76
C GLN A 76 16.35 -15.26 -14.06
N GLU A 77 17.00 -15.77 -13.02
CA GLU A 77 18.01 -16.83 -13.13
C GLU A 77 17.39 -18.17 -13.55
N TRP A 78 16.20 -18.50 -13.04
CA TRP A 78 15.52 -19.75 -13.31
C TRP A 78 14.22 -19.49 -14.08
N LEU A 79 14.30 -18.66 -15.13
CA LEU A 79 13.16 -18.35 -15.99
C LEU A 79 12.64 -19.60 -16.72
N ASP A 80 13.55 -20.47 -17.15
CA ASP A 80 13.26 -21.68 -17.92
C ASP A 80 12.72 -22.84 -17.08
N VAL A 81 12.74 -22.72 -15.74
CA VAL A 81 12.14 -23.73 -14.86
C VAL A 81 10.63 -23.54 -14.84
N PRO A 82 9.81 -24.57 -15.18
CA PRO A 82 8.36 -24.49 -15.14
C PRO A 82 7.83 -23.97 -13.80
N GLY A 83 6.80 -23.12 -13.81
CA GLY A 83 6.35 -22.40 -12.60
C GLY A 83 5.96 -23.32 -11.43
N ASP A 84 5.28 -24.42 -11.73
CA ASP A 84 4.88 -25.47 -10.78
C ASP A 84 6.08 -26.17 -10.10
N GLN A 85 7.21 -26.26 -10.82
CA GLN A 85 8.46 -26.81 -10.32
C GLN A 85 9.33 -25.75 -9.65
N ARG A 86 9.37 -24.52 -10.19
CA ARG A 86 10.19 -23.42 -9.68
C ARG A 86 9.83 -23.07 -8.23
N GLY A 87 8.53 -23.18 -7.91
CA GLY A 87 8.03 -23.05 -6.56
C GLY A 87 7.46 -21.68 -6.24
N SER A 88 6.46 -21.69 -5.37
CA SER A 88 5.53 -20.58 -5.21
C SER A 88 6.13 -19.29 -4.67
N VAL A 89 7.32 -19.33 -4.06
CA VAL A 89 8.03 -18.10 -3.63
C VAL A 89 8.45 -17.23 -4.81
N PHE A 90 8.51 -17.80 -6.01
CA PHE A 90 8.85 -17.10 -7.25
C PHE A 90 7.62 -16.70 -8.07
N ASP A 91 6.40 -16.94 -7.58
CA ASP A 91 5.17 -16.52 -8.23
C ASP A 91 4.95 -15.01 -8.09
N ASP A 92 4.21 -14.43 -9.04
CA ASP A 92 3.86 -13.00 -9.02
C ASP A 92 3.12 -12.59 -7.75
N THR A 93 2.18 -13.42 -7.30
CA THR A 93 1.37 -13.15 -6.11
C THR A 93 2.21 -13.16 -4.83
N PHE A 94 3.22 -14.03 -4.75
CA PHE A 94 4.13 -14.08 -3.62
C PHE A 94 5.05 -12.86 -3.59
N LEU A 95 5.65 -12.50 -4.73
CA LEU A 95 6.47 -11.28 -4.84
C LEU A 95 5.65 -10.06 -4.44
N ARG A 96 4.42 -9.94 -4.93
CA ARG A 96 3.53 -8.83 -4.61
C ARG A 96 3.21 -8.75 -3.13
N GLY A 97 2.91 -9.88 -2.48
CA GLY A 97 2.72 -9.94 -1.03
C GLY A 97 3.96 -9.45 -0.26
N ALA A 98 5.16 -9.88 -0.66
CA ALA A 98 6.40 -9.42 -0.06
C ALA A 98 6.66 -7.91 -0.29
N GLN A 99 6.35 -7.38 -1.48
CA GLN A 99 6.48 -5.96 -1.80
C GLN A 99 5.52 -5.09 -1.00
N VAL A 100 4.27 -5.52 -0.79
CA VAL A 100 3.30 -4.78 0.05
C VAL A 100 3.80 -4.70 1.50
N LEU A 101 4.32 -5.80 2.06
CA LEU A 101 4.92 -5.78 3.40
C LEU A 101 6.14 -4.86 3.46
N HIS A 102 7.01 -4.91 2.45
CA HIS A 102 8.13 -3.99 2.31
C HIS A 102 7.67 -2.53 2.33
N MET A 103 6.66 -2.21 1.52
CA MET A 103 6.12 -0.86 1.38
C MET A 103 5.48 -0.35 2.67
N HIS A 104 4.73 -1.19 3.39
CA HIS A 104 4.15 -0.83 4.68
C HIS A 104 5.21 -0.43 5.70
N ASP A 105 6.27 -1.22 5.85
CA ASP A 105 7.31 -0.93 6.83
C ASP A 105 8.24 0.21 6.37
N TYR A 106 8.47 0.36 5.06
CA TYR A 106 9.13 1.54 4.49
C TYR A 106 8.37 2.82 4.84
N HIS A 107 7.04 2.82 4.66
CA HIS A 107 6.17 3.94 4.97
C HIS A 107 6.24 4.34 6.45
N LYS A 108 6.19 3.38 7.37
CA LYS A 108 6.34 3.64 8.82
C LYS A 108 7.69 4.28 9.16
N VAL A 109 8.77 3.80 8.53
CA VAL A 109 10.11 4.35 8.72
C VAL A 109 10.22 5.79 8.22
N GLU A 110 9.57 6.12 7.10
CA GLU A 110 9.52 7.49 6.59
C GLU A 110 8.80 8.44 7.57
N ILE A 111 7.67 7.99 8.16
CA ILE A 111 6.91 8.76 9.15
C ILE A 111 7.74 9.03 10.42
N ASP A 112 8.45 8.02 10.95
CA ASP A 112 9.15 8.05 12.25
C ASP A 112 10.48 8.86 12.25
N HIS A 113 10.63 9.89 11.41
CA HIS A 113 11.80 10.79 11.35
C HIS A 113 13.15 10.19 10.92
N LEU A 114 13.21 8.95 10.39
CA LEU A 114 14.45 8.40 9.83
C LEU A 114 14.88 9.05 8.50
N ARG A 115 14.15 10.09 8.05
CA ARG A 115 14.52 11.01 6.96
C ARG A 115 15.95 11.54 7.11
N LYS A 116 16.46 11.67 8.34
CA LYS A 116 17.84 12.11 8.62
C LYS A 116 18.92 11.21 8.02
N SER A 117 18.63 9.93 7.80
CA SER A 117 19.58 9.00 7.19
C SER A 117 19.66 9.12 5.66
N GLY A 118 18.68 9.75 5.01
CA GLY A 118 18.55 9.79 3.56
C GLY A 118 18.27 8.45 2.88
N LYS A 119 18.28 7.33 3.62
CA LYS A 119 18.10 5.96 3.08
C LYS A 119 16.67 5.69 2.60
N PHE A 120 15.69 6.30 3.27
CA PHE A 120 14.28 6.12 2.99
C PHE A 120 13.68 7.45 2.53
N THR A 121 13.27 7.51 1.27
CA THR A 121 12.80 8.73 0.62
C THR A 121 11.37 8.55 0.11
N LEU A 122 10.66 9.66 -0.06
CA LEU A 122 9.34 9.66 -0.69
C LEU A 122 9.39 9.10 -2.12
N ASP A 123 10.47 9.38 -2.87
CA ASP A 123 10.65 8.84 -4.21
C ASP A 123 10.91 7.34 -4.21
N GLY A 124 11.65 6.81 -3.23
CA GLY A 124 11.83 5.36 -3.08
C GLY A 124 10.53 4.65 -2.71
N LEU A 125 9.71 5.26 -1.85
CA LEU A 125 8.38 4.74 -1.51
C LEU A 125 7.43 4.78 -2.71
N LEU A 126 7.45 5.87 -3.49
CA LEU A 126 6.68 6.01 -4.73
C LEU A 126 7.10 4.97 -5.77
N ALA A 127 8.40 4.77 -5.98
CA ALA A 127 8.92 3.79 -6.91
C ALA A 127 8.46 2.35 -6.55
N LEU A 128 8.38 2.03 -5.25
CA LEU A 128 7.87 0.74 -4.81
C LEU A 128 6.36 0.57 -5.07
N ALA A 129 5.57 1.63 -4.85
CA ALA A 129 4.14 1.62 -5.19
C ALA A 129 3.92 1.47 -6.70
N ASP A 130 4.66 2.21 -7.52
CA ASP A 130 4.60 2.14 -8.98
C ASP A 130 5.04 0.75 -9.49
N GLU A 131 6.05 0.13 -8.86
CA GLU A 131 6.46 -1.23 -9.18
C GLU A 131 5.35 -2.26 -8.92
N ILE A 132 4.63 -2.13 -7.80
CA ILE A 132 3.50 -3.02 -7.48
C ILE A 132 2.39 -2.87 -8.52
N ILE A 133 2.03 -1.63 -8.88
CA ILE A 133 0.99 -1.32 -9.89
C ILE A 133 1.41 -1.86 -11.26
N ALA A 134 2.64 -1.61 -11.72
CA ALA A 134 3.13 -2.17 -12.98
C ALA A 134 3.15 -3.71 -12.98
N GLY A 135 3.44 -4.32 -11.82
CA GLY A 135 3.34 -5.76 -11.62
C GLY A 135 1.91 -6.32 -11.68
N LEU A 136 0.89 -5.50 -11.36
CA LEU A 136 -0.53 -5.82 -11.51
C LEU A 136 -0.98 -5.71 -12.96
N ASP A 137 -0.54 -4.67 -13.65
CA ASP A 137 -0.91 -4.43 -15.05
C ASP A 137 -0.27 -5.46 -15.98
N SER A 138 0.97 -5.86 -15.72
CA SER A 138 1.67 -6.89 -16.51
C SER A 138 1.14 -8.30 -16.27
N ARG A 139 0.55 -8.56 -15.10
CA ARG A 139 -0.08 -9.86 -14.76
C ARG A 139 -1.42 -9.61 -14.07
N PRO A 140 -2.48 -9.33 -14.85
CA PRO A 140 -3.83 -9.18 -14.32
C PRO A 140 -4.35 -10.53 -13.80
N ALA A 141 -5.38 -10.48 -12.96
CA ALA A 141 -6.04 -11.68 -12.47
C ALA A 141 -6.76 -12.41 -13.61
N THR A 142 -6.55 -13.72 -13.68
CA THR A 142 -7.33 -14.62 -14.53
C THR A 142 -8.77 -14.72 -14.05
N ASP A 143 -9.68 -15.19 -14.92
CA ASP A 143 -11.09 -15.38 -14.53
C ASP A 143 -11.24 -16.38 -13.38
N ALA A 144 -10.43 -17.44 -13.38
CA ALA A 144 -10.40 -18.42 -12.30
C ALA A 144 -9.98 -17.79 -10.96
N GLU A 145 -8.97 -16.90 -10.97
CA GLU A 145 -8.56 -16.18 -9.76
C GLU A 145 -9.62 -15.19 -9.28
N ARG A 146 -10.28 -14.47 -10.20
CA ARG A 146 -11.39 -13.56 -9.87
C ARG A 146 -12.58 -14.30 -9.27
N ALA A 147 -12.82 -15.53 -9.70
CA ALA A 147 -13.86 -16.41 -9.15
C ALA A 147 -13.53 -16.91 -7.73
N MET A 148 -12.34 -16.62 -7.20
CA MET A 148 -11.93 -16.93 -5.81
C MET A 148 -11.78 -15.64 -5.00
N PRO A 149 -12.85 -15.08 -4.41
CA PRO A 149 -12.82 -13.75 -3.79
C PRO A 149 -11.70 -13.56 -2.76
N ALA A 150 -11.48 -14.54 -1.88
CA ALA A 150 -10.43 -14.45 -0.86
C ALA A 150 -9.02 -14.32 -1.47
N PHE A 151 -8.75 -15.06 -2.56
CA PHE A 151 -7.48 -15.00 -3.27
C PHE A 151 -7.36 -13.70 -4.08
N TYR A 152 -8.42 -13.35 -4.83
CA TYR A 152 -8.45 -12.16 -5.65
C TYR A 152 -8.24 -10.88 -4.82
N LEU A 153 -8.97 -10.77 -3.70
CA LEU A 153 -8.86 -9.62 -2.81
C LEU A 153 -7.44 -9.51 -2.22
N ALA A 154 -6.93 -10.61 -1.65
CA ALA A 154 -5.63 -10.61 -0.98
C ALA A 154 -4.44 -10.34 -1.91
N PHE A 155 -4.47 -10.84 -3.14
CA PHE A 155 -3.32 -10.77 -4.04
C PHE A 155 -3.46 -9.81 -5.21
N PHE A 156 -4.63 -9.20 -5.44
CA PHE A 156 -4.80 -8.23 -6.53
C PHE A 156 -5.40 -6.92 -6.04
N VAL A 157 -6.55 -6.99 -5.38
CA VAL A 157 -7.28 -5.77 -4.99
C VAL A 157 -6.54 -5.02 -3.89
N TYR A 158 -6.28 -5.65 -2.76
CA TYR A 158 -5.63 -4.99 -1.63
C TYR A 158 -4.22 -4.49 -1.94
N PRO A 159 -3.34 -5.25 -2.64
CA PRO A 159 -2.05 -4.73 -3.07
C PRO A 159 -2.16 -3.49 -3.96
N ALA A 160 -3.08 -3.50 -4.94
CA ALA A 160 -3.32 -2.37 -5.83
C ALA A 160 -3.80 -1.13 -5.05
N ALA A 161 -4.83 -1.32 -4.24
CA ALA A 161 -5.45 -0.25 -3.47
C ALA A 161 -4.46 0.37 -2.48
N THR A 162 -3.65 -0.47 -1.82
CA THR A 162 -2.57 -0.01 -0.92
C THR A 162 -1.52 0.79 -1.68
N ALA A 163 -1.08 0.33 -2.86
CA ALA A 163 -0.10 1.06 -3.67
C ALA A 163 -0.64 2.44 -4.10
N TRP A 164 -1.90 2.53 -4.51
CA TRP A 164 -2.56 3.79 -4.81
C TRP A 164 -2.67 4.72 -3.59
N ALA A 165 -2.99 4.18 -2.42
CA ALA A 165 -3.01 4.96 -1.18
C ALA A 165 -1.62 5.54 -0.85
N ILE A 166 -0.55 4.76 -1.07
CA ILE A 166 0.83 5.23 -0.89
C ILE A 166 1.20 6.31 -1.91
N ARG A 167 0.74 6.22 -3.16
CA ARG A 167 0.89 7.33 -4.13
C ARG A 167 0.21 8.60 -3.62
N GLY A 168 -1.02 8.49 -3.12
CA GLY A 168 -1.75 9.59 -2.49
C GLY A 168 -0.94 10.22 -1.37
N TYR A 169 -0.49 9.40 -0.43
CA TYR A 169 0.37 9.82 0.68
C TYR A 169 1.63 10.56 0.20
N VAL A 170 2.36 10.01 -0.77
CA VAL A 170 3.58 10.66 -1.29
C VAL A 170 3.27 12.00 -1.93
N TYR A 171 2.21 12.10 -2.74
CA TYR A 171 1.81 13.38 -3.37
C TYR A 171 1.40 14.41 -2.33
N TYR A 172 0.65 14.01 -1.31
CA TYR A 172 0.32 14.88 -0.18
C TYR A 172 1.59 15.39 0.50
N ARG A 173 2.55 14.51 0.82
CA ARG A 173 3.81 14.89 1.49
C ARG A 173 4.75 15.73 0.63
N LYS A 174 4.62 15.69 -0.70
CA LYS A 174 5.37 16.56 -1.63
C LYS A 174 4.81 17.97 -1.68
N GLY A 175 3.51 18.15 -1.43
CA GLY A 175 2.91 19.47 -1.25
C GLY A 175 3.45 20.17 0.00
N LYS A 176 3.83 21.44 -0.14
CA LYS A 176 4.31 22.31 0.94
C LYS A 176 3.23 23.34 1.27
N PHE A 177 2.09 22.86 1.77
CA PHE A 177 0.83 23.60 1.97
C PHE A 177 0.88 24.89 2.83
N ASP A 178 2.05 25.25 3.35
CA ASP A 178 2.30 26.43 4.16
C ASP A 178 3.11 27.52 3.44
N ASN A 179 3.53 27.31 2.18
CA ASN A 179 4.32 28.28 1.43
C ASN A 179 3.44 29.05 0.40
N PRO A 180 3.21 30.36 0.60
CA PRO A 180 2.41 31.18 -0.32
C PRO A 180 2.95 31.20 -1.75
N GLU A 181 4.27 31.04 -1.93
CA GLU A 181 4.92 31.07 -3.25
C GLU A 181 4.63 29.81 -4.08
N THR A 182 4.32 28.68 -3.43
CA THR A 182 4.05 27.39 -4.11
C THR A 182 2.57 27.03 -4.11
N ILE A 183 1.67 27.94 -3.71
CA ILE A 183 0.26 27.62 -3.46
C ILE A 183 -0.48 26.96 -4.63
N LEU A 184 -0.13 27.29 -5.88
CA LEU A 184 -0.71 26.65 -7.06
C LEU A 184 -0.15 25.23 -7.28
N GLU A 185 1.15 25.06 -7.12
CA GLU A 185 1.80 23.75 -7.18
C GLU A 185 1.30 22.82 -6.06
N ASP A 186 1.12 23.38 -4.86
CA ASP A 186 0.60 22.66 -3.69
C ASP A 186 -0.84 22.21 -3.91
N ARG A 187 -1.69 23.05 -4.54
CA ARG A 187 -3.04 22.62 -4.94
C ARG A 187 -3.01 21.48 -5.94
N GLU A 188 -2.08 21.51 -6.90
CA GLU A 188 -1.92 20.43 -7.86
C GLU A 188 -1.43 19.14 -7.20
N TRP A 189 -0.52 19.22 -6.22
CA TRP A 189 -0.12 18.08 -5.40
C TRP A 189 -1.28 17.51 -4.57
N ALA A 190 -2.08 18.38 -3.95
CA ALA A 190 -3.29 18.00 -3.24
C ALA A 190 -4.30 17.31 -4.18
N ARG A 191 -4.49 17.82 -5.39
CA ARG A 191 -5.38 17.21 -6.39
C ARG A 191 -4.90 15.83 -6.80
N LYS A 192 -3.61 15.68 -7.14
CA LYS A 192 -3.00 14.37 -7.45
C LYS A 192 -3.12 13.39 -6.30
N SER A 193 -2.97 13.87 -5.06
CA SER A 193 -3.18 13.06 -3.86
C SER A 193 -4.62 12.58 -3.75
N GLY A 194 -5.59 13.49 -3.90
CA GLY A 194 -7.01 13.16 -3.90
C GLY A 194 -7.36 12.14 -4.98
N ASP A 195 -6.88 12.35 -6.21
CA ASP A 195 -7.10 11.44 -7.34
C ASP A 195 -6.58 10.02 -7.03
N ALA A 196 -5.38 9.92 -6.45
CA ALA A 196 -4.79 8.63 -6.07
C ALA A 196 -5.57 7.93 -4.93
N TYR A 197 -6.08 8.69 -3.95
CA TYR A 197 -6.96 8.11 -2.91
C TYR A 197 -8.33 7.69 -3.46
N ILE A 198 -8.88 8.38 -4.46
CA ILE A 198 -10.08 7.90 -5.16
C ILE A 198 -9.80 6.58 -5.87
N GLN A 199 -8.69 6.48 -6.62
CA GLN A 199 -8.29 5.22 -7.25
C GLN A 199 -8.13 4.08 -6.24
N SER A 200 -7.57 4.37 -5.05
CA SER A 200 -7.49 3.41 -3.96
C SER A 200 -8.88 3.00 -3.45
N ALA A 201 -9.76 3.96 -3.17
CA ALA A 201 -11.11 3.70 -2.69
C ALA A 201 -11.94 2.86 -3.68
N ASP A 202 -11.84 3.15 -4.97
CA ASP A 202 -12.59 2.47 -6.04
C ASP A 202 -12.22 0.98 -6.17
N LEU A 203 -11.05 0.57 -5.66
CA LEU A 203 -10.61 -0.82 -5.66
C LEU A 203 -11.19 -1.60 -4.47
N TYR A 204 -11.31 -0.97 -3.30
CA TYR A 204 -11.82 -1.66 -2.11
C TYR A 204 -13.31 -2.02 -2.25
N PRO A 205 -13.74 -3.19 -1.72
CA PRO A 205 -15.16 -3.48 -1.53
C PRO A 205 -15.83 -2.36 -0.74
N GLU A 206 -17.08 -2.02 -1.10
CA GLU A 206 -17.79 -0.88 -0.50
C GLU A 206 -18.03 -1.05 1.02
N ASP A 207 -18.10 -2.28 1.50
CA ASP A 207 -18.24 -2.64 2.91
C ASP A 207 -16.91 -2.84 3.64
N ASP A 208 -15.78 -2.59 2.99
CA ASP A 208 -14.44 -2.59 3.59
C ASP A 208 -14.17 -1.26 4.31
N GLU A 209 -13.52 -1.29 5.48
CA GLU A 209 -13.19 -0.07 6.22
C GLU A 209 -12.27 0.87 5.43
N GLN A 210 -11.37 0.30 4.62
CA GLN A 210 -10.43 1.11 3.86
C GLN A 210 -11.13 1.88 2.74
N HIS A 211 -12.26 1.40 2.20
CA HIS A 211 -13.05 2.14 1.21
C HIS A 211 -13.46 3.52 1.75
N CYS A 212 -14.12 3.56 2.92
CA CYS A 212 -14.53 4.82 3.55
C CYS A 212 -13.34 5.69 3.99
N LEU A 213 -12.28 5.08 4.52
CA LEU A 213 -11.10 5.81 4.97
C LEU A 213 -10.34 6.47 3.81
N MET A 214 -10.25 5.80 2.65
CA MET A 214 -9.63 6.37 1.46
C MET A 214 -10.48 7.47 0.84
N LEU A 215 -11.81 7.34 0.84
CA LEU A 215 -12.70 8.45 0.43
C LEU A 215 -12.55 9.67 1.33
N HIS A 216 -12.42 9.46 2.64
CA HIS A 216 -12.16 10.55 3.58
C HIS A 216 -10.81 11.22 3.30
N ALA A 217 -9.74 10.44 3.11
CA ALA A 217 -8.42 10.98 2.77
C ALA A 217 -8.45 11.77 1.44
N ALA A 218 -9.21 11.30 0.45
CA ALA A 218 -9.44 12.02 -0.79
C ALA A 218 -10.16 13.36 -0.54
N ALA A 219 -11.20 13.38 0.30
CA ALA A 219 -11.91 14.60 0.65
C ALA A 219 -11.01 15.63 1.37
N GLU A 220 -10.15 15.20 2.29
CA GLU A 220 -9.15 16.08 2.93
C GLU A 220 -8.20 16.69 1.89
N CYS A 221 -7.67 15.87 0.98
CA CYS A 221 -6.77 16.34 -0.06
C CYS A 221 -7.47 17.31 -1.02
N TYR A 222 -8.69 16.99 -1.45
CA TYR A 222 -9.44 17.85 -2.35
C TYR A 222 -9.93 19.15 -1.73
N SER A 223 -10.15 19.17 -0.41
CA SER A 223 -10.37 20.40 0.36
C SER A 223 -9.17 21.32 0.17
N SER A 224 -7.95 20.82 0.38
CA SER A 224 -6.71 21.59 0.12
C SER A 224 -6.54 21.99 -1.34
N ALA A 225 -7.01 21.18 -2.29
CA ALA A 225 -7.00 21.49 -3.72
C ALA A 225 -8.06 22.53 -4.14
N LYS A 226 -9.02 22.87 -3.26
CA LYS A 226 -10.16 23.76 -3.53
C LYS A 226 -11.02 23.31 -4.71
N ILE A 227 -11.39 22.03 -4.74
CA ILE A 227 -12.31 21.51 -5.76
C ILE A 227 -13.71 22.12 -5.61
N PRO A 228 -14.52 22.14 -6.69
CA PRO A 228 -15.92 22.55 -6.62
C PRO A 228 -16.75 21.76 -5.59
N ALA A 229 -17.67 22.43 -4.90
CA ALA A 229 -18.56 21.83 -3.91
C ALA A 229 -19.34 20.62 -4.46
N ARG A 230 -19.76 20.66 -5.73
CA ARG A 230 -20.42 19.51 -6.38
C ARG A 230 -19.62 18.22 -6.29
N MET A 231 -18.29 18.30 -6.48
CA MET A 231 -17.42 17.13 -6.46
C MET A 231 -17.18 16.67 -5.02
N MET A 232 -16.99 17.62 -4.09
CA MET A 232 -16.85 17.30 -2.67
C MET A 232 -18.08 16.59 -2.10
N LEU A 233 -19.28 17.11 -2.40
CA LEU A 233 -20.55 16.53 -1.96
C LEU A 233 -20.77 15.12 -2.53
N GLN A 234 -20.33 14.85 -3.76
CA GLN A 234 -20.38 13.50 -4.35
C GLN A 234 -19.49 12.52 -3.57
N ILE A 235 -18.31 12.93 -3.12
CA ILE A 235 -17.42 12.08 -2.31
C ILE A 235 -18.05 11.82 -0.93
N MET A 236 -18.57 12.85 -0.28
CA MET A 236 -19.26 12.71 1.01
C MET A 236 -20.46 11.77 0.93
N GLU A 237 -21.25 11.88 -0.15
CA GLU A 237 -22.37 10.99 -0.41
C GLU A 237 -21.94 9.53 -0.57
N ARG A 238 -20.81 9.25 -1.23
CA ARG A 238 -20.24 7.90 -1.30
C ARG A 238 -19.92 7.36 0.10
N ILE A 239 -19.33 8.19 0.97
CA ILE A 239 -19.08 7.81 2.37
C ILE A 239 -20.39 7.53 3.10
N ARG A 240 -21.41 8.39 2.96
CA ARG A 240 -22.74 8.21 3.56
C ARG A 240 -23.41 6.91 3.17
N ASN A 241 -23.25 6.48 1.91
CA ASN A 241 -23.84 5.25 1.41
C ASN A 241 -23.04 3.99 1.86
N ALA A 242 -21.71 4.08 1.90
CA ALA A 242 -20.84 2.97 2.27
C ALA A 242 -20.75 2.74 3.79
N TYR A 243 -20.77 3.81 4.59
CA TYR A 243 -20.52 3.76 6.04
C TYR A 243 -21.43 2.76 6.80
N PRO A 244 -22.77 2.70 6.55
CA PRO A 244 -23.62 1.70 7.20
C PRO A 244 -23.30 0.25 6.83
N LYS A 245 -22.76 0.01 5.62
CA LYS A 245 -22.34 -1.32 5.15
C LYS A 245 -21.06 -1.73 5.88
N MET A 246 -20.07 -0.84 5.89
CA MET A 246 -18.81 -0.99 6.62
C MET A 246 -19.04 -1.27 8.11
N GLN A 247 -19.93 -0.54 8.78
CA GLN A 247 -20.21 -0.72 10.22
C GLN A 247 -20.73 -2.12 10.59
N ARG A 248 -21.32 -2.87 9.64
CA ARG A 248 -21.81 -4.23 9.92
C ARG A 248 -20.66 -5.19 10.26
N ILE A 249 -19.49 -4.97 9.66
CA ILE A 249 -18.32 -5.85 9.76
C ILE A 249 -17.24 -5.19 10.64
N TRP A 250 -16.96 -3.91 10.41
CA TRP A 250 -15.74 -3.25 10.90
C TRP A 250 -15.94 -2.34 12.11
N LYS A 251 -17.15 -2.24 12.69
CA LYS A 251 -17.43 -1.31 13.80
C LYS A 251 -16.47 -1.40 14.99
N ASN A 252 -15.88 -2.58 15.22
CA ASN A 252 -14.97 -2.87 16.33
C ASN A 252 -13.54 -3.16 15.85
N SER A 253 -13.16 -2.74 14.64
CA SER A 253 -11.80 -2.93 14.13
C SER A 253 -10.78 -2.15 14.96
N ASN A 254 -9.50 -2.50 14.82
CA ASN A 254 -8.43 -1.73 15.45
C ASN A 254 -8.44 -0.27 14.99
N SER A 255 -8.78 -0.01 13.72
CA SER A 255 -8.93 1.35 13.18
C SER A 255 -10.07 2.10 13.87
N ALA A 256 -11.22 1.44 14.06
CA ALA A 256 -12.35 1.99 14.79
C ALA A 256 -11.97 2.37 16.23
N LEU A 257 -11.31 1.45 16.93
CA LEU A 257 -10.86 1.62 18.32
C LEU A 257 -9.78 2.72 18.45
N ALA A 258 -8.91 2.86 17.44
CA ALA A 258 -7.92 3.94 17.36
C ALA A 258 -8.51 5.30 16.96
N GLY A 259 -9.82 5.39 16.74
CA GLY A 259 -10.52 6.64 16.43
C GLY A 259 -10.66 6.97 14.95
N GLY A 260 -10.24 6.09 14.03
CA GLY A 260 -10.40 6.29 12.58
C GLY A 260 -11.85 6.53 12.16
N HIS A 261 -12.80 5.86 12.83
CA HIS A 261 -14.24 6.03 12.56
C HIS A 261 -14.81 7.39 13.03
N LYS A 262 -14.14 8.10 13.94
CA LYS A 262 -14.60 9.44 14.37
C LYS A 262 -14.56 10.44 13.22
N LYS A 263 -13.50 10.37 12.40
CA LYS A 263 -13.36 11.19 11.20
C LYS A 263 -14.49 10.94 10.19
N LEU A 264 -14.89 9.67 10.04
CA LEU A 264 -16.03 9.30 9.20
C LEU A 264 -17.36 9.86 9.73
N THR A 265 -17.59 9.87 11.05
CA THR A 265 -18.78 10.52 11.60
C THR A 265 -18.77 12.04 11.44
N GLN A 266 -17.59 12.67 11.52
CA GLN A 266 -17.44 14.11 11.33
C GLN A 266 -17.75 14.53 9.89
N ILE A 267 -17.26 13.80 8.89
CA ILE A 267 -17.53 14.13 7.49
C ILE A 267 -19.01 13.92 7.12
N LEU A 268 -19.71 12.97 7.75
CA LEU A 268 -21.16 12.79 7.57
C LEU A 268 -21.95 13.97 8.15
N GLN A 269 -21.53 14.50 9.30
CA GLN A 269 -22.12 15.72 9.85
C GLN A 269 -21.82 16.92 8.95
N ALA A 270 -20.57 17.06 8.48
CA ALA A 270 -20.19 18.13 7.57
C ALA A 270 -20.99 18.09 6.25
N GLU A 271 -21.26 16.91 5.69
CA GLU A 271 -22.12 16.78 4.50
C GLU A 271 -23.51 17.38 4.74
N LYS A 272 -24.11 17.10 5.89
CA LYS A 272 -25.42 17.66 6.26
C LYS A 272 -25.35 19.18 6.32
N ASP A 273 -24.37 19.72 7.02
CA ASP A 273 -24.20 21.17 7.20
C ASP A 273 -23.96 21.87 5.85
N PHE A 274 -23.15 21.28 4.97
CA PHE A 274 -22.91 21.82 3.63
C PHE A 274 -24.17 21.77 2.75
N ARG A 275 -24.96 20.71 2.82
CA ARG A 275 -26.22 20.62 2.04
C ARG A 275 -27.25 21.66 2.53
N GLU A 276 -27.34 21.89 3.84
CA GLU A 276 -28.19 22.94 4.42
C GLU A 276 -27.73 24.35 3.99
N ALA A 277 -26.43 24.62 4.06
CA ALA A 277 -25.85 25.88 3.62
C ALA A 277 -26.01 26.12 2.10
N LEU A 278 -25.88 25.08 1.27
CA LEU A 278 -26.16 25.14 -0.17
C LEU A 278 -27.63 25.48 -0.44
N ALA A 279 -28.57 24.84 0.28
CA ALA A 279 -30.01 25.11 0.14
C ALA A 279 -30.37 26.54 0.59
N ALA A 280 -29.68 27.07 1.60
CA ALA A 280 -29.81 28.46 2.05
C ALA A 280 -29.12 29.48 1.11
N GLY A 281 -28.43 29.03 0.07
CA GLY A 281 -27.73 29.89 -0.89
C GLY A 281 -26.42 30.50 -0.36
N ALA A 282 -25.82 29.93 0.69
CA ALA A 282 -24.57 30.43 1.26
C ALA A 282 -23.35 30.26 0.32
N PHE A 283 -23.43 29.29 -0.60
CA PHE A 283 -22.47 29.06 -1.68
C PHE A 283 -23.16 28.37 -2.87
N LYS A 284 -22.47 28.31 -4.01
CA LYS A 284 -22.91 27.64 -5.24
C LYS A 284 -22.11 26.35 -5.46
N LEU A 285 -22.64 25.45 -6.29
CA LEU A 285 -22.01 24.16 -6.60
C LEU A 285 -20.59 24.26 -7.21
N ASP A 286 -20.26 25.40 -7.81
CA ASP A 286 -18.96 25.67 -8.40
C ASP A 286 -17.98 26.36 -7.44
N ASP A 287 -18.46 26.82 -6.29
CA ASP A 287 -17.62 27.41 -5.26
C ASP A 287 -16.84 26.29 -4.54
N PRO A 288 -15.59 26.56 -4.10
CA PRO A 288 -14.87 25.61 -3.27
C PRO A 288 -15.42 25.59 -1.85
N ILE A 289 -15.50 24.41 -1.25
CA ILE A 289 -15.79 24.23 0.18
C ILE A 289 -14.61 23.60 0.88
N MET A 290 -14.36 24.03 2.12
CA MET A 290 -13.24 23.57 2.92
C MET A 290 -13.75 22.73 4.09
N LEU A 291 -13.19 21.54 4.27
CA LEU A 291 -13.35 20.80 5.50
C LEU A 291 -12.66 21.58 6.64
N GLN A 292 -13.37 21.83 7.74
CA GLN A 292 -12.71 22.30 8.95
C GLN A 292 -11.82 21.17 9.47
N MET A 293 -10.52 21.30 9.25
CA MET A 293 -9.55 20.38 9.82
C MET A 293 -9.54 20.53 11.33
N VAL A 294 -10.00 19.51 12.04
CA VAL A 294 -9.66 19.38 13.47
C VAL A 294 -8.18 19.01 13.52
N PRO A 295 -7.33 19.72 14.27
CA PRO A 295 -5.94 19.31 14.45
C PRO A 295 -5.89 17.85 14.90
N ALA A 296 -5.02 17.07 14.26
CA ALA A 296 -4.76 15.67 14.62
C ALA A 296 -4.15 15.55 16.02
#